data_AF-A0A7S4R5W5-F1
#
_entry.id   AF-A0A7S4R5W5-F1
#
_cell.length_a   1.000
_cell.length_b   1.000
_cell.length_c   1.000
_cell.angle_alpha   90.00
_cell.angle_beta   90.00
_cell.angle_gamma   90.00
#
_symmetry.space_group_name_H-M   'P 1'
#
loop_
_entity.id
_entity.type
_entity.pdbx_description
1 polymer ?
#
loop_
_entity_poly.entity_id
_entity_poly.type
_entity_poly.pdbx_seq_one_letter_code
_entity_poly.pdbx_strand_id
1 'polypeptide(L)'
;ADALEKARFHSVQDESYLGDTKDLEIKLEHDPEAKTISIVDTGIGMSKADLINNLGTVAKSGTTNFLEAMAEGADTNLIGQFGVGFYSAFLVADKVSVTSKCNDDPVQHVWESSADASFTVVDDPRGNTLGRGSRV
;
A
#
# COMPACT_ATOMS: atom_id res chain seq x y z
N ALA A 1 -0.88 -0.70 10.36
CA ALA A 1 -1.72 -1.11 11.52
C ALA A 1 -3.17 -1.29 11.10
N ASP A 2 -3.81 -0.28 10.49
CA ASP A 2 -5.24 -0.31 10.12
C ASP A 2 -5.65 -1.48 9.23
N ALA A 3 -4.81 -1.87 8.26
CA ALA A 3 -5.10 -3.00 7.38
C ALA A 3 -5.20 -4.34 8.16
N LEU A 4 -4.36 -4.52 9.18
CA LEU A 4 -4.41 -5.68 10.07
C LEU A 4 -5.65 -5.64 10.97
N GLU A 5 -6.00 -4.47 11.51
CA GLU A 5 -7.19 -4.33 12.36
C GLU A 5 -8.48 -4.59 11.57
N LYS A 6 -8.54 -4.13 10.31
CA LYS A 6 -9.66 -4.48 9.41
C LYS A 6 -9.75 -5.98 9.18
N ALA A 7 -8.64 -6.65 8.86
CA ALA A 7 -8.62 -8.11 8.70
C ALA A 7 -9.06 -8.83 9.99
N ARG A 8 -8.60 -8.36 11.15
CA ARG A 8 -9.00 -8.86 12.46
C ARG A 8 -10.49 -8.69 12.71
N PHE A 9 -11.05 -7.52 12.38
CA PHE A 9 -12.47 -7.25 12.52
C PHE A 9 -13.32 -8.21 11.69
N HIS A 10 -12.95 -8.45 10.43
CA HIS A 10 -13.62 -9.44 9.59
C HIS A 10 -13.48 -10.86 10.16
N SER A 11 -12.32 -11.23 10.72
CA SER A 11 -12.13 -12.56 11.33
C SER A 11 -12.98 -12.83 12.57
N VAL A 12 -13.46 -11.78 13.25
CA VAL A 12 -14.38 -11.90 14.38
C VAL A 12 -15.81 -12.22 13.89
N GLN A 13 -16.15 -11.79 12.68
CA GLN A 13 -17.46 -12.07 12.07
C GLN A 13 -17.48 -13.40 11.31
N ASP A 14 -16.34 -13.76 10.71
CA ASP A 14 -16.14 -14.98 9.93
C ASP A 14 -14.78 -15.60 10.27
N GLU A 15 -14.79 -16.70 11.01
CA GLU A 15 -13.57 -17.42 11.43
C GLU A 15 -12.74 -17.92 10.23
N SER A 16 -13.36 -18.10 9.05
CA SER A 16 -12.68 -18.55 7.84
C SER A 16 -11.98 -17.43 7.08
N TYR A 17 -12.24 -16.17 7.43
CA TYR A 17 -11.74 -15.00 6.70
C TYR A 17 -10.20 -14.97 6.57
N LEU A 18 -9.49 -15.43 7.61
CA LEU A 18 -8.03 -15.43 7.59
C LEU A 18 -7.45 -16.51 6.67
N GLY A 19 -8.22 -17.56 6.37
CA GLY A 19 -7.79 -18.70 5.56
C GLY A 19 -6.45 -19.26 6.04
N ASP A 20 -5.52 -19.39 5.09
CA ASP A 20 -4.15 -19.87 5.35
C ASP A 20 -3.22 -18.78 5.91
N THR A 21 -3.58 -17.49 5.75
CA THR A 21 -2.80 -16.34 6.23
C THR A 21 -3.32 -15.89 7.60
N LYS A 22 -3.02 -16.68 8.63
CA LYS A 22 -3.53 -16.47 10.00
C LYS A 22 -2.76 -15.43 10.81
N ASP A 23 -1.46 -15.32 10.56
CA ASP A 23 -0.62 -14.38 11.27
C ASP A 23 -0.94 -12.95 10.80
N LEU A 24 -1.23 -12.06 11.76
CA LEU A 24 -1.45 -10.64 11.53
C LEU A 24 -0.19 -9.88 11.92
N GLU A 25 0.62 -9.51 10.94
CA GLU A 25 1.96 -9.00 11.18
C GLU A 25 2.39 -7.99 10.11
N ILE A 26 3.46 -7.26 10.42
CA ILE A 26 4.20 -6.42 9.46
C ILE A 26 5.64 -6.91 9.45
N LYS A 27 6.14 -7.26 8.27
CA LYS A 27 7.53 -7.62 8.02
C LYS A 27 8.24 -6.49 7.29
N LEU A 28 9.49 -6.27 7.68
CA LEU A 28 10.40 -5.38 6.98
C LEU A 28 11.46 -6.24 6.29
N GLU A 29 11.54 -6.11 4.97
CA GLU A 29 12.54 -6.77 4.16
C GLU A 29 13.41 -5.70 3.50
N HIS A 30 14.68 -6.01 3.27
CA HIS A 30 15.57 -5.13 2.53
C HIS A 30 16.43 -5.96 1.59
N ASP A 31 16.65 -5.44 0.39
CA ASP A 31 17.50 -6.04 -0.63
C ASP A 31 18.57 -5.02 -1.03
N PRO A 32 19.81 -5.16 -0.52
CA PRO A 32 20.91 -4.26 -0.85
C PRO A 32 21.32 -4.30 -2.33
N GLU A 33 21.13 -5.44 -3.01
CA GLU A 33 21.50 -5.60 -4.42
C GLU A 33 20.48 -4.87 -5.31
N ALA A 34 19.19 -5.08 -5.05
CA ALA A 34 18.11 -4.37 -5.73
C ALA A 34 17.94 -2.92 -5.25
N LYS A 35 18.57 -2.55 -4.13
CA LYS A 35 18.42 -1.27 -3.42
C LYS A 35 16.97 -0.96 -3.04
N THR A 36 16.26 -1.96 -2.55
CA THR A 36 14.87 -1.83 -2.14
C THR A 36 14.70 -2.08 -0.65
N ILE A 37 13.70 -1.42 -0.08
CA ILE A 37 13.11 -1.77 1.20
C ILE A 37 11.67 -2.16 0.92
N SER A 38 11.19 -3.21 1.58
CA SER A 38 9.79 -3.63 1.47
C SER A 38 9.13 -3.70 2.82
N ILE A 39 7.91 -3.15 2.89
CA ILE A 39 7.02 -3.25 4.03
C ILE A 39 5.89 -4.17 3.63
N VAL A 40 5.83 -5.35 4.26
CA VAL A 40 4.85 -6.39 3.94
C VAL A 40 3.89 -6.54 5.11
N ASP A 41 2.59 -6.33 4.89
CA ASP A 41 1.54 -6.59 5.86
C ASP A 41 0.64 -7.73 5.40
N THR A 42 0.11 -8.49 6.36
CA THR A 42 -0.88 -9.55 6.13
C THR A 42 -2.32 -9.08 6.38
N GLY A 43 -2.58 -7.79 6.13
CA GLY A 43 -3.87 -7.15 6.37
C GLY A 43 -4.93 -7.52 5.34
N ILE A 44 -5.94 -6.67 5.18
CA ILE A 44 -7.08 -6.92 4.27
C ILE A 44 -6.69 -6.92 2.78
N GLY A 45 -5.60 -6.25 2.41
CA GLY A 45 -5.21 -6.03 1.02
C GLY A 45 -6.17 -5.09 0.28
N MET A 46 -5.98 -4.97 -1.02
CA MET A 46 -6.74 -4.08 -1.91
C MET A 46 -7.09 -4.82 -3.21
N SER A 47 -8.31 -4.60 -3.72
CA SER A 47 -8.68 -5.00 -5.09
C SER A 47 -8.04 -4.06 -6.13
N LYS A 48 -8.13 -4.43 -7.41
CA LYS A 48 -7.72 -3.52 -8.51
C LYS A 48 -8.40 -2.15 -8.42
N ALA A 49 -9.69 -2.14 -8.09
CA ALA A 49 -10.46 -0.90 -7.96
C ALA A 49 -9.99 -0.06 -6.77
N ASP A 50 -9.67 -0.70 -5.64
CA ASP A 50 -9.13 -0.01 -4.46
C ASP A 50 -7.77 0.60 -4.74
N LEU A 51 -6.87 -0.10 -5.45
CA LEU A 51 -5.58 0.43 -5.85
C LEU A 51 -5.74 1.69 -6.70
N ILE A 52 -6.64 1.68 -7.69
CA ILE A 52 -6.92 2.83 -8.55
C ILE A 52 -7.54 3.98 -7.75
N ASN A 53 -8.53 3.70 -6.91
CA ASN A 53 -9.29 4.74 -6.22
C ASN A 53 -8.48 5.35 -5.07
N ASN A 54 -7.82 4.54 -4.26
CA ASN A 54 -7.11 4.99 -3.06
C ASN A 54 -5.72 5.55 -3.41
N LEU A 55 -4.98 4.87 -4.29
CA LEU A 55 -3.63 5.31 -4.67
C LEU A 55 -3.63 6.16 -5.94
N GLY A 56 -4.70 6.20 -6.74
CA GLY A 56 -4.75 7.08 -7.91
C GLY A 56 -5.35 8.46 -7.65
N THR A 57 -6.26 8.60 -6.68
CA THR A 57 -6.96 9.87 -6.41
C THR A 57 -6.11 10.83 -5.59
N VAL A 58 -5.36 10.32 -4.60
CA VAL A 58 -4.53 11.14 -3.71
C VAL A 58 -3.33 11.76 -4.44
N ALA A 59 -2.83 11.09 -5.50
CA ALA A 59 -1.73 11.57 -6.35
C ALA A 59 -2.00 12.92 -7.00
N LYS A 60 -3.27 13.30 -7.21
CA LYS A 60 -3.62 14.48 -8.01
C LYS A 60 -3.75 15.79 -7.25
N SER A 61 -3.99 15.78 -5.94
CA SER A 61 -4.19 17.04 -5.19
C SER A 61 -3.59 17.06 -3.79
N GLY A 62 -3.48 15.91 -3.12
CA GLY A 62 -2.90 15.85 -1.78
C GLY A 62 -1.38 15.95 -1.80
N THR A 63 -0.73 15.26 -2.75
CA THR A 63 0.74 15.15 -2.81
C THR A 63 1.41 16.47 -3.21
N THR A 64 0.87 17.19 -4.20
CA THR A 64 1.41 18.50 -4.61
C THR A 64 1.33 19.51 -3.47
N ASN A 65 0.13 19.65 -2.87
CA ASN A 65 -0.08 20.57 -1.75
C ASN A 65 0.78 20.19 -0.53
N PHE A 66 1.01 18.90 -0.29
CA PHE A 66 1.86 18.43 0.80
C PHE A 66 3.35 18.73 0.55
N LEU A 67 3.86 18.45 -0.65
CA LEU A 67 5.24 18.76 -1.03
C LEU A 67 5.51 20.27 -0.99
N GLU A 68 4.55 21.08 -1.46
CA GLU A 68 4.60 22.54 -1.35
C GLU A 68 4.62 22.99 0.12
N ALA A 69 3.71 22.48 0.96
CA ALA A 69 3.67 22.81 2.38
C ALA A 69 4.94 22.39 3.14
N MET A 70 5.55 21.25 2.79
CA MET A 70 6.85 20.84 3.36
C MET A 70 7.99 21.76 2.92
N ALA A 71 8.02 22.18 1.65
CA ALA A 71 8.99 23.14 1.16
C ALA A 71 8.86 24.50 1.87
N GLU A 72 7.65 24.86 2.30
CA GLU A 72 7.34 26.07 3.07
C GLU A 72 7.59 25.94 4.59
N GLY A 73 8.04 24.78 5.07
CA GLY A 73 8.40 24.57 6.48
C GLY A 73 7.24 24.20 7.41
N ALA A 74 6.15 23.63 6.87
CA ALA A 74 5.03 23.15 7.67
C ALA A 74 5.40 21.97 8.58
N ASP A 75 4.72 21.89 9.73
CA ASP A 75 4.96 20.93 10.80
C ASP A 75 4.66 19.48 10.35
N THR A 76 5.60 18.55 10.58
CA THR A 76 5.50 17.14 10.13
C THR A 76 4.33 16.37 10.75
N ASN A 77 3.71 16.92 11.79
CA ASN A 77 2.52 16.36 12.44
C ASN A 77 1.25 16.38 11.55
N LEU A 78 1.30 17.06 10.40
CA LEU A 78 0.18 17.13 9.45
C LEU A 78 0.04 15.87 8.55
N ILE A 79 1.05 15.00 8.51
CA ILE A 79 1.11 13.80 7.63
C ILE A 79 -0.08 12.85 7.83
N GLY A 80 -0.58 12.74 9.06
CA GLY A 80 -1.67 11.82 9.40
C GLY A 80 -3.08 12.30 9.04
N GLN A 81 -3.30 13.59 8.82
CA GLN A 81 -4.65 14.15 8.62
C GLN A 81 -5.07 14.24 7.14
N PHE A 82 -4.10 14.28 6.21
CA PHE A 82 -4.39 14.48 4.78
C PHE A 82 -4.51 13.18 3.97
N GLY A 83 -4.27 12.01 4.57
CA GLY A 83 -4.26 10.73 3.84
C GLY A 83 -3.13 10.63 2.80
N VAL A 84 -2.11 11.49 2.90
CA VAL A 84 -0.97 11.60 1.98
C VAL A 84 0.28 10.86 2.45
N GLY A 85 0.25 10.23 3.63
CA GLY A 85 1.42 9.53 4.20
C GLY A 85 1.97 8.40 3.34
N PHE A 86 1.19 7.88 2.38
CA PHE A 86 1.73 6.96 1.37
C PHE A 86 2.77 7.64 0.45
N TYR A 87 2.54 8.90 0.05
CA TYR A 87 3.39 9.60 -0.90
C TYR A 87 4.69 10.14 -0.30
N SER A 88 4.80 10.23 1.04
CA SER A 88 6.09 10.51 1.65
C SER A 88 7.14 9.42 1.35
N ALA A 89 6.72 8.23 0.88
CA ALA A 89 7.66 7.23 0.34
C ALA A 89 8.51 7.78 -0.81
N PHE A 90 7.95 8.68 -1.63
CA PHE A 90 8.68 9.31 -2.74
C PHE A 90 9.71 10.36 -2.30
N LEU A 91 9.74 10.75 -1.02
CA LEU A 91 10.84 11.58 -0.48
C LEU A 91 12.17 10.80 -0.41
N VAL A 92 12.10 9.46 -0.41
CA VAL A 92 13.27 8.58 -0.22
C VAL A 92 13.40 7.51 -1.32
N ALA A 93 12.42 7.40 -2.23
CA ALA A 93 12.40 6.40 -3.29
C ALA A 93 12.03 7.02 -4.64
N ASP A 94 12.80 6.67 -5.68
CA ASP A 94 12.54 7.11 -7.06
C ASP A 94 11.32 6.40 -7.69
N LYS A 95 10.96 5.23 -7.16
CA LYS A 95 9.83 4.40 -7.61
C LYS A 95 9.22 3.69 -6.41
N VAL A 96 7.88 3.64 -6.38
CA VAL A 96 7.12 2.86 -5.40
C VAL A 96 6.28 1.83 -6.15
N SER A 97 6.30 0.59 -5.67
CA SER A 97 5.54 -0.54 -6.20
C SER A 97 4.69 -1.12 -5.09
N VAL A 98 3.38 -1.19 -5.28
CA VAL A 98 2.45 -1.78 -4.31
C VAL A 98 1.87 -3.04 -4.91
N THR A 99 2.30 -4.19 -4.40
CA THR A 99 1.68 -5.47 -4.68
C THR A 99 0.59 -5.71 -3.63
N SER A 100 -0.64 -6.05 -4.04
CA SER A 100 -1.73 -6.29 -3.08
C SER A 100 -2.67 -7.40 -3.52
N LYS A 101 -3.17 -8.16 -2.54
CA LYS A 101 -4.15 -9.23 -2.69
C LYS A 101 -5.18 -9.15 -1.57
N CYS A 102 -6.46 -8.98 -1.92
CA CYS A 102 -7.58 -9.11 -0.98
C CYS A 102 -8.36 -10.41 -1.22
N ASN A 103 -9.22 -10.81 -0.29
CA ASN A 103 -10.02 -12.03 -0.44
C ASN A 103 -11.10 -11.91 -1.54
N ASP A 104 -11.61 -10.70 -1.78
CA ASP A 104 -12.72 -10.43 -2.72
C ASP A 104 -12.28 -10.35 -4.18
N ASP A 105 -10.98 -10.22 -4.43
CA ASP A 105 -10.38 -10.22 -5.77
C ASP A 105 -9.60 -11.53 -5.97
N PRO A 106 -9.92 -12.37 -6.96
CA PRO A 106 -9.20 -13.61 -7.19
C PRO A 106 -7.74 -13.37 -7.63
N VAL A 107 -7.42 -12.19 -8.13
CA VAL A 107 -6.13 -11.85 -8.71
C VAL A 107 -5.34 -10.94 -7.77
N GLN A 108 -4.03 -11.17 -7.69
CA GLN A 108 -3.09 -10.24 -7.06
C GLN A 108 -2.71 -9.18 -8.07
N HIS A 109 -2.64 -7.91 -7.65
CA HIS A 109 -2.34 -6.79 -8.54
C HIS A 109 -1.08 -6.06 -8.10
N VAL A 110 -0.41 -5.43 -9.05
CA VAL A 110 0.73 -4.55 -8.83
C VAL A 110 0.37 -3.15 -9.33
N TRP A 111 0.41 -2.20 -8.41
CA TRP A 111 0.40 -0.77 -8.71
C TRP A 111 1.84 -0.26 -8.74
N GLU A 112 2.21 0.57 -9.71
CA GLU A 112 3.53 1.20 -9.75
C GLU A 112 3.46 2.67 -10.16
N SER A 113 4.31 3.49 -9.56
CA SER A 113 4.51 4.89 -9.96
C SER A 113 5.93 5.36 -9.61
N SER A 114 6.43 6.32 -10.38
CA SER A 114 7.71 7.01 -10.17
C SER A 114 7.51 8.47 -9.73
N ALA A 115 6.42 8.76 -9.01
CA ALA A 115 5.98 10.12 -8.66
C ALA A 115 5.73 11.04 -9.86
N ASP A 116 5.79 10.53 -11.08
CA ASP A 116 5.22 11.21 -12.23
C ASP A 116 3.69 11.23 -12.10
N ALA A 117 3.02 12.11 -12.85
CA ALA A 117 1.57 12.28 -12.75
C ALA A 117 0.76 11.03 -13.19
N SER A 118 1.42 9.88 -13.37
CA SER A 118 0.83 8.63 -13.81
C SER A 118 1.19 7.45 -12.89
N PHE A 119 0.40 6.39 -13.03
CA PHE A 119 0.62 5.12 -12.39
C PHE A 119 0.07 4.01 -13.29
N THR A 120 0.56 2.80 -13.09
CA THR A 120 0.05 1.60 -13.77
C THR A 120 -0.53 0.65 -12.74
N VAL A 121 -1.61 -0.06 -13.10
CA VAL A 121 -2.14 -1.18 -12.32
C VAL A 121 -2.31 -2.38 -13.22
N VAL A 122 -1.58 -3.44 -12.92
CA VAL A 122 -1.56 -4.67 -13.71
C VAL A 122 -1.76 -5.88 -12.81
N ASP A 123 -2.24 -6.96 -13.40
CA ASP A 123 -2.32 -8.25 -12.74
C ASP A 123 -0.89 -8.75 -12.48
N ASP A 124 -0.62 -9.29 -11.29
CA ASP A 124 0.71 -9.75 -10.92
C ASP A 124 1.07 -11.04 -11.67
N PRO A 125 2.11 -11.04 -12.54
CA PRO A 125 2.48 -12.22 -13.30
C PRO A 125 2.97 -13.38 -12.42
N ARG A 126 3.33 -13.13 -11.16
CA ARG A 126 3.74 -14.15 -10.19
C ARG A 126 2.55 -14.94 -9.61
N GLY A 127 1.32 -14.47 -9.84
CA GLY A 127 0.12 -15.03 -9.23
C GLY A 127 -0.03 -14.63 -7.77
N ASN A 128 -0.81 -15.40 -7.01
CA ASN A 128 -1.05 -15.14 -5.59
C ASN A 128 0.16 -15.57 -4.74
N THR A 129 1.07 -14.64 -4.49
CA THR A 129 2.25 -14.88 -3.64
C THR A 129 2.04 -14.38 -2.21
N LEU A 130 1.11 -13.45 -2.00
CA LEU A 130 0.86 -12.85 -0.69
C LEU A 130 -0.13 -13.63 0.16
N GLY A 131 -1.01 -14.43 -0.44
CA GLY A 131 -2.18 -15.00 0.21
C GLY A 131 -3.24 -13.94 0.47
N ARG A 132 -2.93 -12.99 1.34
CA ARG A 132 -3.71 -11.78 1.65
C ARG A 132 -2.78 -10.69 2.21
N GLY A 133 -3.01 -9.43 1.82
CA GLY A 133 -2.31 -8.27 2.36
C GLY A 133 -1.65 -7.41 1.28
N SER A 134 -0.64 -6.65 1.67
CA SER A 134 0.08 -5.75 0.76
C SER A 134 1.58 -5.77 0.99
N ARG A 135 2.34 -5.52 -0.08
CA ARG A 135 3.78 -5.27 -0.09
C ARG A 135 4.02 -3.94 -0.78
N VAL A 136 4.62 -2.99 -0.06
CA VAL A 136 5.10 -1.70 -0.57
C VAL A 136 6.62 -1.74 -0.64
#